data_AF-A0A7W9B850-F1
#
_entry.id   AF-A0A7W9B850-F1
#
_cell.length_a   1.000
_cell.length_b   1.000
_cell.length_c   1.000
_cell.angle_alpha   90.00
_cell.angle_beta   90.00
_cell.angle_gamma   90.00
#
_symmetry.space_group_name_H-M   'P 1'
#
loop_
_entity.id
_entity.type
_entity.pdbx_description
1 polymer ?
#
loop_
_entity_poly.entity_id
_entity_poly.type
_entity_poly.pdbx_seq_one_letter_code
_entity_poly.pdbx_strand_id
1 'polypeptide(L)'
;MTGSKQFGFGRLFRFSGVMLSAWLLSASAPVHAQASGNAGFDAYVQSLWPKAQAKGVSRATFDRVTAGLQYNARVVALDRDNLGAPSNPNAPIPAFAPYRIKHVDAARINGGRRVHDRLLPLLSRIEAHTGVPTSIMIAIFGHETAYGAVTGNFDLPEALATLAYEGRRRSLFEPEFLATLQMVEQGVPRSVLKGSWAGAFGYPQFLPSVYLQVAEDGDGDGIARIWSSEADAVESIGAYLRRAGWRPGQPWGIPVRVPDGLDRSRLANRLVPTRCPRVFERHSRWRSMAEWRAAGLQPLNGRWPDGEIQATLLEPDGPGKTAYLLTGNYRAILDYNCSNFYALSVGVLADEIDR
;
A
#
# COMPACT_ATOMS: atom_id res chain seq x y z
N MET A 1 4.12 -18.45 -74.13
CA MET A 1 4.75 -17.67 -73.04
C MET A 1 5.20 -18.67 -71.98
N THR A 2 6.35 -19.33 -72.16
CA THR A 2 7.67 -18.93 -71.59
C THR A 2 7.59 -18.73 -70.07
N GLY A 3 8.17 -19.57 -69.21
CA GLY A 3 9.08 -20.69 -69.46
C GLY A 3 9.30 -21.55 -68.22
N SER A 4 9.63 -22.80 -68.52
CA SER A 4 10.26 -23.81 -67.66
C SER A 4 11.67 -23.41 -67.21
N LYS A 5 12.15 -23.93 -66.08
CA LYS A 5 13.48 -24.56 -65.98
C LYS A 5 13.63 -25.43 -64.72
N GLN A 6 14.05 -26.68 -64.98
CA GLN A 6 14.54 -27.71 -64.07
C GLN A 6 16.03 -27.49 -63.71
N PHE A 7 16.52 -28.39 -62.83
CA PHE A 7 17.91 -28.80 -62.53
C PHE A 7 18.67 -27.97 -61.50
N GLY A 8 19.47 -28.53 -60.59
CA GLY A 8 19.94 -29.91 -60.43
C GLY A 8 20.88 -30.05 -59.22
N PHE A 9 21.10 -31.29 -58.78
CA PHE A 9 22.03 -31.72 -57.74
C PHE A 9 23.51 -31.50 -58.15
N GLY A 10 24.41 -31.22 -57.20
CA GLY A 10 25.85 -31.36 -57.48
C GLY A 10 26.86 -30.83 -56.45
N ARG A 11 27.38 -31.77 -55.63
CA ARG A 11 28.78 -31.96 -55.19
C ARG A 11 29.52 -30.97 -54.29
N LEU A 12 29.89 -31.54 -53.13
CA LEU A 12 31.18 -31.48 -52.42
C LEU A 12 32.34 -30.75 -53.13
N PHE A 13 32.97 -29.84 -52.40
CA PHE A 13 34.42 -29.67 -52.40
C PHE A 13 34.94 -29.51 -50.97
N ARG A 14 35.83 -30.44 -50.58
CA ARG A 14 36.76 -30.30 -49.46
C ARG A 14 37.78 -29.23 -49.82
N PHE A 15 38.00 -28.27 -48.94
CA PHE A 15 39.30 -27.62 -48.80
C PHE A 15 39.72 -27.67 -47.33
N SER A 16 40.79 -28.42 -47.10
CA SER A 16 41.57 -28.38 -45.88
C SER A 16 42.25 -27.03 -45.77
N GLY A 17 42.00 -26.31 -44.68
CA GLY A 17 42.71 -25.10 -44.30
C GLY A 17 43.00 -25.15 -42.82
N VAL A 18 44.22 -25.55 -42.47
CA VAL A 18 44.78 -25.40 -41.13
C VAL A 18 45.03 -23.91 -40.88
N MET A 19 44.40 -23.32 -39.87
CA MET A 19 44.93 -22.14 -39.21
C MET A 19 44.64 -22.13 -37.71
N LEU A 20 45.71 -21.82 -36.99
CA LEU A 20 45.92 -21.62 -35.57
C LEU A 20 44.76 -21.01 -34.77
N SER A 21 44.40 -21.73 -33.70
CA SER A 21 44.28 -21.28 -32.30
C SER A 21 44.18 -19.77 -32.00
N ALA A 22 43.05 -19.37 -31.40
CA ALA A 22 43.00 -18.35 -30.36
C ALA A 22 41.93 -18.74 -29.32
N TRP A 23 42.38 -19.21 -28.16
CA TRP A 23 41.55 -19.32 -26.97
C TRP A 23 41.17 -17.91 -26.53
N LEU A 24 39.93 -17.51 -26.79
CA LEU A 24 39.34 -16.31 -26.20
C LEU A 24 39.04 -16.62 -24.73
N LEU A 25 40.00 -16.32 -23.86
CA LEU A 25 39.76 -16.04 -22.45
C LEU A 25 38.85 -14.81 -22.41
N SER A 26 37.55 -15.04 -22.33
CA SER A 26 36.57 -14.02 -21.97
C SER A 26 36.87 -13.55 -20.55
N ALA A 27 37.71 -12.53 -20.42
CA ALA A 27 37.88 -11.81 -19.18
C ALA A 27 36.55 -11.15 -18.85
N SER A 28 35.83 -11.71 -17.88
CA SER A 28 34.70 -11.06 -17.23
C SER A 28 35.24 -9.78 -16.57
N ALA A 29 35.15 -8.65 -17.27
CA ALA A 29 35.45 -7.37 -16.68
C ALA A 29 34.55 -7.19 -15.44
N PRO A 30 35.09 -6.80 -14.27
CA PRO A 30 34.24 -6.45 -13.15
C PRO A 30 33.34 -5.31 -13.61
N VAL A 31 32.02 -5.52 -13.54
CA VAL A 31 31.03 -4.48 -13.74
C VAL A 31 31.31 -3.43 -12.68
N HIS A 32 32.07 -2.39 -13.05
CA HIS A 32 32.28 -1.25 -12.18
C HIS A 32 30.90 -0.62 -12.00
N ALA A 33 30.41 -0.62 -10.77
CA ALA A 33 29.19 0.09 -10.42
C ALA A 33 29.35 1.53 -10.93
N GLN A 34 28.48 1.94 -11.86
CA GLN A 34 28.46 3.32 -12.32
C GLN A 34 28.16 4.20 -11.12
N ALA A 35 29.09 5.10 -10.80
CA ALA A 35 28.92 6.09 -9.75
C ALA A 35 27.64 6.90 -10.00
N SER A 36 26.94 7.32 -8.94
CA SER A 36 25.65 8.01 -9.06
C SER A 36 25.73 9.42 -9.66
N GLY A 37 26.94 9.87 -10.01
CA GLY A 37 27.25 11.28 -10.23
C GLY A 37 27.26 12.11 -8.93
N ASN A 38 26.96 11.51 -7.78
CA ASN A 38 26.95 12.14 -6.46
C ASN A 38 27.77 11.31 -5.46
N ALA A 39 29.03 11.70 -5.26
CA ALA A 39 29.95 10.98 -4.37
C ALA A 39 29.46 10.92 -2.90
N GLY A 40 28.68 11.92 -2.45
CA GLY A 40 28.10 11.93 -1.11
C GLY A 40 26.98 10.90 -0.94
N PHE A 41 26.14 10.75 -1.95
CA PHE A 41 25.10 9.71 -1.99
C PHE A 41 25.73 8.31 -2.03
N ASP A 42 26.73 8.09 -2.89
CA ASP A 42 27.42 6.80 -3.00
C ASP A 42 28.07 6.40 -1.66
N ALA A 43 28.76 7.34 -1.01
CA ALA A 43 29.35 7.13 0.31
C ALA A 43 28.29 6.83 1.38
N TYR A 44 27.15 7.54 1.35
CA TYR A 44 26.05 7.28 2.28
C TYR A 44 25.48 5.87 2.09
N VAL A 45 25.18 5.46 0.85
CA VAL A 45 24.66 4.11 0.58
C VAL A 45 25.64 3.06 1.11
N GLN A 46 26.94 3.18 0.81
CA GLN A 46 27.95 2.25 1.32
C GLN A 46 28.05 2.25 2.85
N SER A 47 27.81 3.39 3.52
CA SER A 47 27.81 3.48 4.97
C SER A 47 26.68 2.67 5.64
N LEU A 48 25.66 2.27 4.87
CA LEU A 48 24.56 1.42 5.36
C LEU A 48 24.93 -0.06 5.44
N TRP A 49 26.07 -0.48 4.88
CA TRP A 49 26.48 -1.88 4.87
C TRP A 49 26.50 -2.53 6.27
N PRO A 50 27.13 -1.96 7.32
CA PRO A 50 27.12 -2.57 8.64
C PRO A 50 25.70 -2.74 9.23
N LYS A 51 24.78 -1.81 8.93
CA LYS A 51 23.37 -1.89 9.37
C LYS A 51 22.61 -2.98 8.62
N ALA A 52 22.86 -3.12 7.32
CA ALA A 52 22.28 -4.19 6.50
C ALA A 52 22.80 -5.57 6.95
N GLN A 53 24.10 -5.69 7.20
CA GLN A 53 24.71 -6.91 7.72
C GLN A 53 24.12 -7.31 9.08
N ALA A 54 23.94 -6.35 10.00
CA ALA A 54 23.31 -6.59 11.30
C ALA A 54 21.84 -7.06 11.19
N LYS A 55 21.20 -6.84 10.03
CA LYS A 55 19.84 -7.32 9.70
C LYS A 55 19.83 -8.64 8.91
N GLY A 56 20.99 -9.30 8.78
CA GLY A 56 21.13 -10.59 8.10
C GLY A 56 21.26 -10.50 6.58
N VAL A 57 21.47 -9.31 6.01
CA VAL A 57 21.67 -9.15 4.56
C VAL A 57 23.09 -9.56 4.18
N SER A 58 23.23 -10.42 3.17
CA SER A 58 24.54 -10.83 2.64
C SER A 58 25.22 -9.69 1.86
N ARG A 59 26.55 -9.71 1.79
CA ARG A 59 27.30 -8.72 0.99
C ARG A 59 26.91 -8.79 -0.49
N ALA A 60 26.70 -9.99 -1.01
CA ALA A 60 26.25 -10.20 -2.38
C ALA A 60 24.88 -9.57 -2.66
N THR A 61 23.91 -9.68 -1.75
CA THR A 61 22.60 -9.00 -1.90
C THR A 61 22.74 -7.49 -1.79
N PHE A 62 23.51 -7.00 -0.82
CA PHE A 62 23.76 -5.56 -0.68
C PHE A 62 24.36 -4.96 -1.96
N ASP A 63 25.43 -5.57 -2.48
CA ASP A 63 26.09 -5.09 -3.69
C ASP A 63 25.17 -5.18 -4.90
N ARG A 64 24.41 -6.29 -5.06
CA ARG A 64 23.46 -6.45 -6.17
C ARG A 64 22.35 -5.41 -6.15
N VAL A 65 21.81 -5.05 -4.99
CA VAL A 65 20.71 -4.08 -4.88
C VAL A 65 21.21 -2.64 -4.99
N THR A 66 22.40 -2.35 -4.47
CA THR A 66 22.99 -1.00 -4.45
C THR A 66 23.77 -0.65 -5.71
N ALA A 67 24.14 -1.64 -6.52
CA ALA A 67 24.83 -1.43 -7.78
C ALA A 67 24.02 -0.50 -8.70
N GLY A 68 24.62 0.64 -9.04
CA GLY A 68 24.07 1.59 -10.00
C GLY A 68 22.92 2.45 -9.49
N LEU A 69 22.57 2.42 -8.20
CA LEU A 69 21.59 3.36 -7.64
C LEU A 69 22.03 4.79 -7.90
N GLN A 70 21.10 5.64 -8.35
CA GLN A 70 21.37 7.05 -8.61
C GLN A 70 20.70 7.94 -7.57
N TYR A 71 21.28 9.09 -7.28
CA TYR A 71 20.56 10.11 -6.50
C TYR A 71 19.36 10.62 -7.32
N ASN A 72 18.16 10.55 -6.76
CA ASN A 72 16.94 10.93 -7.49
C ASN A 72 16.38 12.30 -7.06
N ALA A 73 16.80 13.37 -7.73
CA ALA A 73 16.37 14.74 -7.43
C ALA A 73 14.84 14.93 -7.48
N ARG A 74 14.14 14.17 -8.33
CA ARG A 74 12.68 14.22 -8.43
C ARG A 74 12.00 13.68 -7.18
N VAL A 75 12.55 12.64 -6.55
CA VAL A 75 12.05 12.10 -5.27
C VAL A 75 12.15 13.16 -4.17
N VAL A 76 13.26 13.89 -4.11
CA VAL A 76 13.45 14.97 -3.12
C VAL A 76 12.48 16.14 -3.37
N ALA A 77 12.29 16.54 -4.63
CA ALA A 77 11.30 17.56 -4.98
C ALA A 77 9.89 17.17 -4.51
N LEU A 78 9.47 15.93 -4.79
CA LEU A 78 8.18 15.41 -4.34
C LEU A 78 8.06 15.36 -2.81
N ASP A 79 9.10 14.97 -2.07
CA ASP A 79 9.05 14.99 -0.59
C ASP A 79 8.89 16.41 -0.03
N ARG A 80 9.47 17.42 -0.69
CA ARG A 80 9.33 18.83 -0.31
C ARG A 80 7.94 19.37 -0.64
N ASP A 81 7.43 19.06 -1.83
CA ASP A 81 6.12 19.54 -2.30
C ASP A 81 4.95 18.92 -1.52
N ASN A 82 5.13 17.70 -1.00
CA ASN A 82 4.12 17.01 -0.16
C ASN A 82 3.96 17.58 1.25
N LEU A 83 4.57 18.73 1.57
CA LEU A 83 4.27 19.48 2.79
C LEU A 83 2.85 20.08 2.79
N GLY A 84 2.23 20.23 1.60
CA GLY A 84 1.03 21.04 1.45
C GLY A 84 1.30 22.50 1.79
N ALA A 85 0.25 23.33 1.77
CA ALA A 85 0.35 24.68 2.32
C ALA A 85 0.67 24.61 3.84
N PRO A 86 1.35 25.62 4.42
CA PRO A 86 1.54 25.69 5.87
C PRO A 86 0.23 25.41 6.58
N SER A 87 0.24 24.45 7.51
CA SER A 87 -0.95 24.08 8.26
C SER A 87 -1.44 25.29 9.03
N ASN A 88 -2.48 25.98 8.55
CA ASN A 88 -3.23 26.89 9.39
C ASN A 88 -4.05 26.02 10.34
N PRO A 89 -3.73 25.96 11.65
CA PRO A 89 -4.45 25.12 12.59
C PRO A 89 -5.92 25.52 12.74
N ASN A 90 -6.28 26.74 12.32
CA ASN A 90 -7.63 27.29 12.36
C ASN A 90 -8.34 27.21 11.00
N ALA A 91 -7.73 26.63 9.95
CA ALA A 91 -8.41 26.46 8.69
C ALA A 91 -9.61 25.52 8.85
N PRO A 92 -10.79 25.88 8.33
CA PRO A 92 -11.94 24.98 8.34
C PRO A 92 -11.60 23.69 7.61
N ILE A 93 -11.91 22.56 8.24
CA ILE A 93 -11.75 21.25 7.60
C ILE A 93 -12.88 21.13 6.56
N PRO A 94 -12.57 20.80 5.29
CA PRO A 94 -13.59 20.72 4.25
C PRO A 94 -14.63 19.61 4.55
N ALA A 95 -15.77 19.71 3.87
CA ALA A 95 -16.77 18.66 3.85
C ALA A 95 -16.23 17.39 3.15
N PHE A 96 -16.66 16.22 3.59
CA PHE A 96 -16.32 14.92 3.02
C PHE A 96 -17.08 14.61 1.74
N ALA A 97 -18.33 15.07 1.59
CA ALA A 97 -19.18 14.72 0.44
C ALA A 97 -18.50 14.93 -0.93
N PRO A 98 -17.79 16.05 -1.20
CA PRO A 98 -17.05 16.21 -2.45
C PRO A 98 -15.91 15.21 -2.64
N TYR A 99 -15.22 14.82 -1.56
CA TYR A 99 -14.19 13.78 -1.59
C TYR A 99 -14.83 12.41 -1.89
N ARG A 100 -15.92 12.06 -1.20
CA ARG A 100 -16.68 10.82 -1.40
C ARG A 100 -17.07 10.62 -2.85
N ILE A 101 -17.63 11.65 -3.52
CA ILE A 101 -18.06 11.54 -4.92
C ILE A 101 -16.91 11.16 -5.86
N LYS A 102 -15.70 11.67 -5.60
CA LYS A 102 -14.50 11.38 -6.41
C LYS A 102 -13.84 10.04 -6.07
N HIS A 103 -14.07 9.55 -4.85
CA HIS A 103 -13.34 8.40 -4.31
C HIS A 103 -14.21 7.14 -4.19
N VAL A 104 -15.52 7.27 -4.26
CA VAL A 104 -16.50 6.17 -4.32
C VAL A 104 -17.37 6.38 -5.56
N ASP A 105 -16.75 6.24 -6.73
CA ASP A 105 -17.38 6.41 -8.04
C ASP A 105 -17.72 5.06 -8.68
N ALA A 106 -18.48 5.10 -9.78
CA ALA A 106 -18.90 3.90 -10.49
C ALA A 106 -17.72 3.08 -11.04
N ALA A 107 -16.61 3.72 -11.42
CA ALA A 107 -15.45 3.01 -11.95
C ALA A 107 -14.80 2.15 -10.86
N ARG A 108 -14.64 2.72 -9.66
CA ARG A 108 -14.06 2.04 -8.51
C ARG A 108 -15.00 0.95 -7.98
N ILE A 109 -16.29 1.23 -7.80
CA ILE A 109 -17.29 0.22 -7.39
C ILE A 109 -17.28 -0.98 -8.35
N ASN A 110 -17.39 -0.74 -9.65
CA ASN A 110 -17.41 -1.81 -10.64
C ASN A 110 -16.06 -2.54 -10.73
N GLY A 111 -14.94 -1.84 -10.49
CA GLY A 111 -13.62 -2.46 -10.38
C GLY A 111 -13.53 -3.43 -9.21
N GLY A 112 -14.03 -3.02 -8.03
CA GLY A 112 -14.07 -3.85 -6.84
C GLY A 112 -14.92 -5.11 -7.04
N ARG A 113 -16.11 -4.97 -7.64
CA ARG A 113 -16.95 -6.12 -7.99
C ARG A 113 -16.25 -7.09 -8.97
N ARG A 114 -15.53 -6.57 -9.97
CA ARG A 114 -14.75 -7.45 -10.87
C ARG A 114 -13.61 -8.18 -10.15
N VAL A 115 -12.93 -7.55 -9.19
CA VAL A 115 -11.90 -8.22 -8.37
C VAL A 115 -12.55 -9.29 -7.49
N HIS A 116 -13.66 -8.94 -6.84
CA HIS A 116 -14.45 -9.87 -6.05
C HIS A 116 -14.83 -11.12 -6.86
N ASP A 117 -15.37 -10.94 -8.07
CA ASP A 117 -15.79 -12.05 -8.93
C ASP A 117 -14.61 -12.92 -9.38
N ARG A 118 -13.45 -12.33 -9.69
CA ARG A 118 -12.23 -13.08 -10.03
C ARG A 118 -11.70 -13.90 -8.86
N LEU A 119 -11.76 -13.35 -7.66
CA LEU A 119 -11.23 -13.97 -6.46
C LEU A 119 -12.25 -14.84 -5.71
N LEU A 120 -13.50 -14.92 -6.19
CA LEU A 120 -14.61 -15.61 -5.53
C LEU A 120 -14.24 -16.99 -4.94
N PRO A 121 -13.46 -17.87 -5.61
CA PRO A 121 -13.08 -19.16 -5.05
C PRO A 121 -12.20 -19.08 -3.78
N LEU A 122 -11.51 -17.95 -3.56
CA LEU A 122 -10.56 -17.73 -2.47
C LEU A 122 -11.15 -16.90 -1.33
N LEU A 123 -12.16 -16.06 -1.61
CA LEU A 123 -12.65 -15.04 -0.68
C LEU A 123 -13.08 -15.60 0.68
N SER A 124 -13.83 -16.70 0.71
CA SER A 124 -14.27 -17.29 1.99
C SER A 124 -13.11 -17.78 2.85
N ARG A 125 -12.05 -18.31 2.23
CA ARG A 125 -10.83 -18.72 2.93
C ARG A 125 -10.09 -17.49 3.48
N ILE A 126 -9.92 -16.48 2.64
CA ILE A 126 -9.24 -15.23 3.01
C ILE A 126 -9.97 -14.53 4.16
N GLU A 127 -11.30 -14.39 4.07
CA GLU A 127 -12.13 -13.79 5.11
C GLU A 127 -12.06 -14.59 6.41
N ALA A 128 -12.14 -15.92 6.36
CA ALA A 128 -12.03 -16.76 7.55
C ALA A 128 -10.65 -16.66 8.22
N HIS A 129 -9.57 -16.61 7.42
CA HIS A 129 -8.21 -16.53 7.94
C HIS A 129 -7.93 -15.16 8.57
N THR A 130 -8.31 -14.09 7.89
CA THR A 130 -8.02 -12.69 8.30
C THR A 130 -9.02 -12.15 9.30
N GLY A 131 -10.27 -12.65 9.28
CA GLY A 131 -11.39 -12.13 10.05
C GLY A 131 -11.87 -10.74 9.59
N VAL A 132 -11.41 -10.30 8.41
CA VAL A 132 -11.76 -9.02 7.81
C VAL A 132 -12.67 -9.30 6.61
N PRO A 133 -13.79 -8.57 6.42
CA PRO A 133 -14.62 -8.73 5.23
C PRO A 133 -13.82 -8.47 3.95
N THR A 134 -13.96 -9.33 2.94
CA THR A 134 -13.16 -9.18 1.71
C THR A 134 -13.47 -7.89 0.96
N SER A 135 -14.68 -7.33 1.09
CA SER A 135 -15.03 -6.03 0.51
C SER A 135 -14.21 -4.88 1.09
N ILE A 136 -13.83 -4.93 2.37
CA ILE A 136 -12.93 -3.94 2.99
C ILE A 136 -11.52 -4.04 2.38
N MET A 137 -11.00 -5.26 2.22
CA MET A 137 -9.67 -5.47 1.62
C MET A 137 -9.65 -5.00 0.16
N ILE A 138 -10.68 -5.37 -0.61
CA ILE A 138 -10.83 -4.97 -2.01
C ILE A 138 -11.01 -3.45 -2.11
N ALA A 139 -11.75 -2.81 -1.21
CA ALA A 139 -11.88 -1.36 -1.19
C ALA A 139 -10.53 -0.65 -1.00
N ILE A 140 -9.69 -1.13 -0.06
CA ILE A 140 -8.32 -0.63 0.11
C ILE A 140 -7.51 -0.84 -1.16
N PHE A 141 -7.52 -2.04 -1.74
CA PHE A 141 -6.82 -2.31 -3.00
C PHE A 141 -7.24 -1.34 -4.13
N GLY A 142 -8.53 -1.02 -4.22
CA GLY A 142 -9.07 -0.03 -5.14
C GLY A 142 -8.62 1.41 -4.88
N HIS A 143 -8.44 1.79 -3.61
CA HIS A 143 -7.94 3.10 -3.22
C HIS A 143 -6.44 3.25 -3.45
N GLU A 144 -5.66 2.21 -3.17
CA GLU A 144 -4.20 2.27 -3.25
C GLU A 144 -3.69 2.28 -4.70
N THR A 145 -4.24 1.43 -5.56
CA THR A 145 -3.67 1.22 -6.90
C THR A 145 -4.69 1.10 -8.01
N ALA A 146 -5.95 1.46 -7.76
CA ALA A 146 -7.05 1.22 -8.70
C ALA A 146 -7.07 -0.24 -9.18
N TYR A 147 -6.96 -1.17 -8.23
CA TYR A 147 -6.92 -2.61 -8.50
C TYR A 147 -5.71 -3.03 -9.35
N GLY A 148 -4.53 -2.49 -9.02
CA GLY A 148 -3.26 -2.84 -9.66
C GLY A 148 -2.94 -2.05 -10.94
N ALA A 149 -3.82 -1.18 -11.41
CA ALA A 149 -3.60 -0.36 -12.60
C ALA A 149 -2.54 0.75 -12.39
N VAL A 150 -2.37 1.24 -11.16
CA VAL A 150 -1.45 2.34 -10.82
C VAL A 150 -0.64 1.98 -9.57
N THR A 151 0.51 1.33 -9.76
CA THR A 151 1.38 0.89 -8.65
C THR A 151 2.59 1.79 -8.38
N GLY A 152 2.80 2.80 -9.23
CA GLY A 152 4.01 3.60 -9.28
C GLY A 152 5.12 2.95 -10.12
N ASN A 153 6.11 3.74 -10.50
CA ASN A 153 7.21 3.33 -11.39
C ASN A 153 8.56 3.92 -10.98
N PHE A 154 8.69 4.41 -9.74
CA PHE A 154 9.99 4.75 -9.18
C PHE A 154 10.73 3.46 -8.84
N ASP A 155 12.05 3.46 -9.07
CA ASP A 155 12.90 2.40 -8.54
C ASP A 155 12.88 2.48 -7.01
N LEU A 156 12.37 1.43 -6.36
CA LEU A 156 12.05 1.47 -4.95
C LEU A 156 13.30 1.63 -4.05
N PRO A 157 14.37 0.81 -4.22
CA PRO A 157 15.63 1.03 -3.51
C PRO A 157 16.22 2.42 -3.74
N GLU A 158 16.19 2.93 -4.97
CA GLU A 158 16.72 4.26 -5.30
C GLU A 158 15.96 5.38 -4.56
N ALA A 159 14.63 5.34 -4.60
CA ALA A 159 13.78 6.33 -3.95
C ALA A 159 13.98 6.32 -2.43
N LEU A 160 14.00 5.14 -1.81
CA LEU A 160 14.20 4.99 -0.37
C LEU A 160 15.61 5.42 0.06
N ALA A 161 16.66 5.04 -0.68
CA ALA A 161 18.02 5.48 -0.40
C ALA A 161 18.13 7.01 -0.51
N THR A 162 17.52 7.60 -1.55
CA THR A 162 17.50 9.05 -1.75
C THR A 162 16.81 9.77 -0.59
N LEU A 163 15.66 9.27 -0.13
CA LEU A 163 14.94 9.84 1.01
C LEU A 163 15.65 9.62 2.35
N ALA A 164 16.36 8.50 2.50
CA ALA A 164 17.20 8.23 3.66
C ALA A 164 18.44 9.15 3.69
N TYR A 165 18.94 9.56 2.52
CA TYR A 165 20.05 10.49 2.37
C TYR A 165 19.66 11.97 2.57
N GLU A 166 18.60 12.46 1.93
CA GLU A 166 18.25 13.90 1.91
C GLU A 166 16.77 14.20 2.16
N GLY A 167 15.93 13.19 2.36
CA GLY A 167 14.51 13.40 2.66
C GLY A 167 14.29 14.05 4.02
N ARG A 168 13.14 14.68 4.22
CA ARG A 168 12.81 15.34 5.52
C ARG A 168 12.60 14.34 6.66
N ARG A 169 12.27 13.09 6.33
CA ARG A 169 11.95 12.01 7.29
C ARG A 169 12.99 10.88 7.20
N ARG A 170 14.28 11.22 7.23
CA ARG A 170 15.38 10.24 7.09
C ARG A 170 15.26 9.05 8.05
N SER A 171 14.86 9.30 9.29
CA SER A 171 14.66 8.27 10.33
C SER A 171 13.53 7.28 10.01
N LEU A 172 12.58 7.65 9.14
CA LEU A 172 11.58 6.73 8.60
C LEU A 172 12.17 5.91 7.45
N PHE A 173 12.86 6.53 6.51
CA PHE A 173 13.21 5.90 5.24
C PHE A 173 14.47 5.03 5.28
N GLU A 174 15.42 5.28 6.18
CA GLU A 174 16.58 4.39 6.33
C GLU A 174 16.16 2.97 6.75
N PRO A 175 15.32 2.77 7.78
CA PRO A 175 14.76 1.45 8.09
C PRO A 175 14.05 0.77 6.91
N GLU A 176 13.32 1.53 6.09
CA GLU A 176 12.61 0.99 4.91
C GLU A 176 13.56 0.56 3.80
N PHE A 177 14.64 1.31 3.57
CA PHE A 177 15.70 0.90 2.65
C PHE A 177 16.35 -0.42 3.13
N LEU A 178 16.66 -0.52 4.42
CA LEU A 178 17.21 -1.75 5.00
C LEU A 178 16.23 -2.93 4.90
N ALA A 179 14.93 -2.70 5.12
CA ALA A 179 13.90 -3.71 4.93
C ALA A 179 13.80 -4.17 3.46
N THR A 180 13.98 -3.25 2.51
CA THR A 180 14.03 -3.60 1.07
C THR A 180 15.16 -4.57 0.76
N LEU A 181 16.33 -4.39 1.38
CA LEU A 181 17.45 -5.33 1.25
C LEU A 181 17.11 -6.71 1.85
N GLN A 182 16.44 -6.74 3.01
CA GLN A 182 16.00 -7.99 3.64
C GLN A 182 14.98 -8.73 2.76
N MET A 183 14.07 -8.01 2.09
CA MET A 183 13.13 -8.62 1.14
C MET A 183 13.85 -9.34 0.00
N VAL A 184 14.88 -8.70 -0.58
CA VAL A 184 15.67 -9.32 -1.66
C VAL A 184 16.49 -10.50 -1.15
N GLU A 185 17.01 -10.42 0.07
CA GLU A 185 17.68 -11.56 0.72
C GLU A 185 16.72 -12.74 0.91
N GLN A 186 15.44 -12.47 1.22
CA GLN A 186 14.38 -13.48 1.35
C GLN A 186 13.79 -13.95 0.01
N GLY A 187 14.37 -13.52 -1.13
CA GLY A 187 13.99 -14.02 -2.45
C GLY A 187 13.05 -13.12 -3.24
N VAL A 188 12.66 -11.94 -2.74
CA VAL A 188 11.89 -10.97 -3.55
C VAL A 188 12.75 -10.49 -4.73
N PRO A 189 12.31 -10.65 -5.99
CA PRO A 189 13.12 -10.25 -7.13
C PRO A 189 13.35 -8.73 -7.17
N ARG A 190 14.60 -8.30 -7.40
CA ARG A 190 14.92 -6.86 -7.55
C ARG A 190 14.14 -6.16 -8.67
N SER A 191 13.76 -6.90 -9.71
CA SER A 191 13.01 -6.40 -10.87
C SER A 191 11.58 -5.96 -10.56
N VAL A 192 10.99 -6.47 -9.48
CA VAL A 192 9.62 -6.12 -9.06
C VAL A 192 9.57 -4.96 -8.08
N LEU A 193 10.73 -4.50 -7.60
CA LEU A 193 10.85 -3.41 -6.63
C LEU A 193 10.65 -2.05 -7.28
N LYS A 194 9.40 -1.79 -7.66
CA LYS A 194 8.90 -0.52 -8.19
C LYS A 194 7.75 -0.03 -7.32
N GLY A 195 7.67 1.27 -7.12
CA GLY A 195 6.65 1.84 -6.26
C GLY A 195 6.43 3.34 -6.44
N SER A 196 5.74 3.92 -5.47
CA SER A 196 5.63 5.36 -5.31
C SER A 196 6.97 5.98 -4.96
N TRP A 197 7.08 7.29 -5.16
CA TRP A 197 8.27 8.07 -4.77
C TRP A 197 8.56 7.98 -3.27
N ALA A 198 7.54 7.69 -2.44
CA ALA A 198 7.64 7.63 -0.98
C ALA A 198 7.93 6.22 -0.45
N GLY A 199 8.22 5.26 -1.32
CA GLY A 199 8.63 3.91 -0.91
C GLY A 199 7.50 2.91 -0.70
N ALA A 200 6.24 3.28 -1.00
CA ALA A 200 5.14 2.33 -1.01
C ALA A 200 5.14 1.51 -2.31
N PHE A 201 4.96 0.19 -2.26
CA PHE A 201 5.09 -0.69 -3.42
C PHE A 201 4.01 -1.78 -3.50
N GLY A 202 3.90 -2.37 -4.69
CA GLY A 202 2.90 -3.39 -4.99
C GLY A 202 1.47 -2.88 -5.00
N TYR A 203 0.53 -3.80 -5.13
CA TYR A 203 -0.92 -3.59 -5.09
C TYR A 203 -1.44 -2.96 -3.80
N PRO A 204 -0.94 -3.32 -2.60
CA PRO A 204 -1.40 -2.70 -1.35
C PRO A 204 -0.66 -1.40 -1.00
N GLN A 205 0.35 -0.97 -1.78
CA GLN A 205 1.19 0.19 -1.44
C GLN A 205 1.79 0.08 -0.03
N PHE A 206 2.30 -1.10 0.31
CA PHE A 206 3.01 -1.30 1.58
C PHE A 206 4.39 -0.66 1.53
N LEU A 207 4.85 -0.18 2.69
CA LEU A 207 6.27 0.02 2.89
C LEU A 207 6.98 -1.34 3.03
N PRO A 208 8.27 -1.46 2.67
CA PRO A 208 9.05 -2.69 2.78
C PRO A 208 8.97 -3.36 4.16
N SER A 209 9.04 -2.59 5.25
CA SER A 209 8.94 -3.12 6.61
C SER A 209 7.57 -3.71 6.93
N VAL A 210 6.51 -3.18 6.31
CA VAL A 210 5.15 -3.70 6.42
C VAL A 210 5.04 -5.01 5.67
N TYR A 211 5.54 -5.09 4.43
CA TYR A 211 5.58 -6.34 3.67
C TYR A 211 6.22 -7.48 4.47
N LEU A 212 7.40 -7.24 5.07
CA LEU A 212 8.09 -8.25 5.89
C LEU A 212 7.28 -8.73 7.10
N GLN A 213 6.30 -7.94 7.56
CA GLN A 213 5.51 -8.26 8.75
C GLN A 213 4.18 -8.94 8.43
N VAL A 214 3.57 -8.66 7.26
CA VAL A 214 2.16 -9.01 7.00
C VAL A 214 1.90 -9.55 5.59
N ALA A 215 2.90 -9.71 4.74
CA ALA A 215 2.70 -10.32 3.44
C ALA A 215 2.32 -11.81 3.62
N GLU A 216 1.15 -12.19 3.08
CA GLU A 216 0.58 -13.54 3.18
C GLU A 216 0.23 -14.07 1.78
N ASP A 217 0.37 -15.39 1.62
CA ASP A 217 0.15 -16.14 0.38
C ASP A 217 -1.34 -16.47 0.19
N GLY A 218 -1.98 -15.66 -0.64
CA GLY A 218 -3.41 -15.66 -0.88
C GLY A 218 -3.88 -16.70 -1.89
N ASP A 219 -3.00 -17.18 -2.76
CA ASP A 219 -3.32 -18.22 -3.75
C ASP A 219 -2.73 -19.60 -3.42
N GLY A 220 -1.88 -19.69 -2.40
CA GLY A 220 -1.38 -20.95 -1.83
C GLY A 220 -0.19 -21.54 -2.59
N ASP A 221 0.54 -20.72 -3.35
CA ASP A 221 1.67 -21.18 -4.16
C ASP A 221 3.05 -21.08 -3.48
N GLY A 222 3.06 -20.60 -2.24
CA GLY A 222 4.21 -20.51 -1.36
C GLY A 222 4.90 -19.14 -1.33
N ILE A 223 4.44 -18.15 -2.11
CA ILE A 223 5.09 -16.82 -2.17
C ILE A 223 4.04 -15.70 -2.20
N ALA A 224 4.09 -14.80 -1.20
CA ALA A 224 3.25 -13.59 -1.17
C ALA A 224 3.70 -12.53 -2.19
N ARG A 225 3.28 -12.64 -3.45
CA ARG A 225 3.57 -11.71 -4.55
C ARG A 225 2.57 -10.57 -4.62
N ILE A 226 2.60 -9.68 -3.62
CA ILE A 226 1.72 -8.51 -3.53
C ILE A 226 1.83 -7.51 -4.70
N TRP A 227 2.71 -7.73 -5.67
CA TRP A 227 2.91 -6.90 -6.87
C TRP A 227 2.28 -7.51 -8.13
N SER A 228 1.86 -8.77 -8.11
CA SER A 228 1.33 -9.47 -9.28
C SER A 228 0.21 -10.46 -8.99
N SER A 229 -0.08 -10.78 -7.73
CA SER A 229 -1.23 -11.60 -7.33
C SER A 229 -2.25 -10.72 -6.61
N GLU A 230 -3.47 -10.69 -7.14
CA GLU A 230 -4.59 -10.01 -6.47
C GLU A 230 -4.96 -10.73 -5.17
N ALA A 231 -4.82 -12.06 -5.12
CA ALA A 231 -5.11 -12.85 -3.94
C ALA A 231 -4.14 -12.52 -2.80
N ASP A 232 -2.83 -12.50 -3.08
CA ASP A 232 -1.81 -12.13 -2.09
C ASP A 232 -1.99 -10.70 -1.60
N ALA A 233 -2.34 -9.77 -2.50
CA ALA A 233 -2.60 -8.39 -2.12
C ALA A 233 -3.79 -8.29 -1.17
N VAL A 234 -4.92 -8.93 -1.50
CA VAL A 234 -6.15 -8.92 -0.69
C VAL A 234 -5.90 -9.58 0.66
N GLU A 235 -5.28 -10.77 0.70
CA GLU A 235 -4.98 -11.46 1.96
C GLU A 235 -4.00 -10.67 2.83
N SER A 236 -2.95 -10.10 2.23
CA SER A 236 -1.97 -9.27 2.97
C SER A 236 -2.58 -7.97 3.54
N ILE A 237 -3.56 -7.36 2.84
CA ILE A 237 -4.34 -6.24 3.40
C ILE A 237 -5.14 -6.71 4.61
N GLY A 238 -5.78 -7.89 4.53
CA GLY A 238 -6.48 -8.51 5.65
C GLY A 238 -5.55 -8.76 6.84
N ALA A 239 -4.37 -9.33 6.59
CA ALA A 239 -3.33 -9.56 7.59
C ALA A 239 -2.87 -8.27 8.28
N TYR A 240 -2.68 -7.20 7.50
CA TYR A 240 -2.39 -5.86 8.03
C TYR A 240 -3.50 -5.40 8.98
N LEU A 241 -4.75 -5.43 8.55
CA LEU A 241 -5.88 -4.95 9.34
C LEU A 241 -6.08 -5.78 10.61
N ARG A 242 -5.93 -7.11 10.52
CA ARG A 242 -5.91 -8.03 11.67
C ARG A 242 -4.83 -7.62 12.67
N ARG A 243 -3.60 -7.38 12.21
CA ARG A 243 -2.50 -6.89 13.05
C ARG A 243 -2.77 -5.49 13.64
N ALA A 244 -3.45 -4.63 12.90
CA ALA A 244 -3.88 -3.30 13.35
C ALA A 244 -5.07 -3.35 14.34
N GLY A 245 -5.54 -4.54 14.71
CA GLY A 245 -6.55 -4.74 15.74
C GLY A 245 -7.98 -4.83 15.22
N TRP A 246 -8.16 -5.20 13.94
CA TRP A 246 -9.49 -5.53 13.41
C TRP A 246 -10.15 -6.66 14.22
N ARG A 247 -11.43 -6.49 14.51
CA ARG A 247 -12.27 -7.40 15.30
C ARG A 247 -13.29 -8.07 14.36
N PRO A 248 -13.23 -9.39 14.17
CA PRO A 248 -14.18 -10.11 13.33
C PRO A 248 -15.63 -9.93 13.83
N GLY A 249 -16.58 -9.84 12.90
CA GLY A 249 -18.01 -9.66 13.21
C GLY A 249 -18.41 -8.24 13.68
N GLN A 250 -17.45 -7.35 13.91
CA GLN A 250 -17.72 -5.94 14.22
C GLN A 250 -17.68 -5.10 12.92
N PRO A 251 -18.64 -4.19 12.67
CA PRO A 251 -18.60 -3.34 11.48
C PRO A 251 -17.48 -2.30 11.59
N TRP A 252 -16.95 -1.82 10.46
CA TRP A 252 -16.06 -0.66 10.45
C TRP A 252 -16.74 0.56 11.10
N GLY A 253 -18.01 0.76 10.73
CA GLY A 253 -18.89 1.79 11.24
C GLY A 253 -20.27 1.64 10.62
N ILE A 254 -21.21 2.48 11.05
CA ILE A 254 -22.55 2.53 10.46
C ILE A 254 -22.96 3.99 10.23
N PRO A 255 -23.66 4.29 9.12
CA PRO A 255 -24.23 5.61 8.91
C PRO A 255 -25.45 5.79 9.83
N VAL A 256 -25.57 6.97 10.43
CA VAL A 256 -26.64 7.29 11.39
C VAL A 256 -27.26 8.65 11.10
N ARG A 257 -28.53 8.81 11.48
CA ARG A 257 -29.19 10.09 11.68
C ARG A 257 -28.92 10.56 13.10
N VAL A 258 -28.56 11.83 13.25
CA VAL A 258 -28.32 12.49 14.54
C VAL A 258 -29.53 13.35 14.88
N PRO A 259 -30.11 13.26 16.09
CA PRO A 259 -31.21 14.13 16.49
C PRO A 259 -30.74 15.58 16.68
N ASP A 260 -31.58 16.55 16.32
CA ASP A 260 -31.24 17.98 16.38
C ASP A 260 -30.85 18.43 17.79
N GLY A 261 -31.53 17.89 18.82
CA GLY A 261 -31.29 18.19 20.23
C GLY A 261 -30.06 17.52 20.85
N LEU A 262 -29.19 16.84 20.08
CA LEU A 262 -28.00 16.20 20.64
C LEU A 262 -27.01 17.26 21.18
N ASP A 263 -26.76 17.23 22.50
CA ASP A 263 -25.74 18.06 23.15
C ASP A 263 -24.33 17.54 22.82
N ARG A 264 -23.77 18.08 21.73
CA ARG A 264 -22.42 17.74 21.23
C ARG A 264 -21.30 18.16 22.18
N SER A 265 -21.53 19.15 23.05
CA SER A 265 -20.51 19.62 24.00
C SER A 265 -20.13 18.53 25.01
N ARG A 266 -21.09 17.67 25.38
CA ARG A 266 -20.88 16.54 26.30
C ARG A 266 -20.18 15.34 25.66
N LEU A 267 -20.01 15.37 24.33
CA LEU A 267 -19.42 14.30 23.54
C LEU A 267 -17.96 14.53 23.19
N ALA A 268 -17.35 15.62 23.67
CA ALA A 268 -15.96 15.95 23.39
C ALA A 268 -15.01 14.77 23.66
N ASN A 269 -14.15 14.48 22.69
CA ASN A 269 -13.12 13.45 22.81
C ASN A 269 -12.04 13.88 23.81
N ARG A 270 -11.64 12.96 24.69
CA ARG A 270 -10.60 13.16 25.70
C ARG A 270 -9.35 12.33 25.42
N LEU A 271 -9.31 11.62 24.29
CA LEU A 271 -8.18 10.83 23.86
C LEU A 271 -6.98 11.73 23.54
N VAL A 272 -5.81 11.37 24.05
CA VAL A 272 -4.52 11.93 23.63
C VAL A 272 -3.82 10.87 22.77
N PRO A 273 -4.06 10.85 21.46
CA PRO A 273 -3.51 9.81 20.58
C PRO A 273 -2.01 10.05 20.35
N THR A 274 -1.22 8.98 20.39
CA THR A 274 0.23 9.01 20.11
C THR A 274 0.53 9.08 18.62
N ARG A 275 -0.44 8.71 17.77
CA ARG A 275 -0.35 8.76 16.31
C ARG A 275 -1.55 9.49 15.75
N CYS A 276 -1.29 10.27 14.71
CA CYS A 276 -2.32 10.91 13.88
C CYS A 276 -3.34 11.77 14.65
N PRO A 277 -2.91 12.65 15.57
CA PRO A 277 -3.79 13.36 16.50
C PRO A 277 -4.93 14.13 15.83
N ARG A 278 -4.63 14.79 14.71
CA ARG A 278 -5.60 15.57 13.92
C ARG A 278 -6.80 14.75 13.45
N VAL A 279 -6.64 13.46 13.21
CA VAL A 279 -7.74 12.58 12.80
C VAL A 279 -8.78 12.50 13.92
N PHE A 280 -8.34 12.42 15.18
CA PHE A 280 -9.20 12.15 16.33
C PHE A 280 -9.86 13.40 16.93
N GLU A 281 -9.41 14.61 16.56
CA GLU A 281 -9.97 15.88 17.04
C GLU A 281 -11.46 16.04 16.72
N ARG A 282 -11.93 15.45 15.61
CA ARG A 282 -13.33 15.52 15.16
C ARG A 282 -14.20 14.36 15.63
N HIS A 283 -13.62 13.36 16.29
CA HIS A 283 -14.39 12.25 16.82
C HIS A 283 -15.00 12.66 18.16
N SER A 284 -16.14 12.08 18.52
CA SER A 284 -16.59 12.12 19.90
C SER A 284 -15.73 11.22 20.80
N ARG A 285 -15.96 11.31 22.11
CA ARG A 285 -15.59 10.23 23.04
C ARG A 285 -16.26 8.92 22.65
N TRP A 286 -15.70 7.80 23.10
CA TRP A 286 -16.30 6.48 22.98
C TRP A 286 -17.59 6.37 23.81
N ARG A 287 -18.58 5.68 23.25
CA ARG A 287 -19.79 5.19 23.92
C ARG A 287 -20.23 3.88 23.28
N SER A 288 -20.98 3.06 24.00
CA SER A 288 -21.53 1.82 23.44
C SER A 288 -22.65 2.10 22.42
N MET A 289 -22.94 1.14 21.54
CA MET A 289 -24.08 1.23 20.63
C MET A 289 -25.41 1.41 21.39
N ALA A 290 -25.58 0.73 22.53
CA ALA A 290 -26.74 0.89 23.40
C ALA A 290 -26.87 2.33 23.95
N GLU A 291 -25.75 2.94 24.35
CA GLU A 291 -25.72 4.33 24.79
C GLU A 291 -26.02 5.33 23.68
N TRP A 292 -25.53 5.09 22.46
CA TRP A 292 -25.84 5.93 21.29
C TRP A 292 -27.31 5.82 20.91
N ARG A 293 -27.88 4.62 20.96
CA ARG A 293 -29.32 4.39 20.77
C ARG A 293 -30.14 5.14 21.81
N ALA A 294 -29.76 5.07 23.09
CA ALA A 294 -30.42 5.80 24.17
C ALA A 294 -30.29 7.33 24.01
N ALA A 295 -29.23 7.81 23.35
CA ALA A 295 -29.06 9.21 22.98
C ALA A 295 -29.87 9.64 21.74
N GLY A 296 -30.70 8.76 21.17
CA GLY A 296 -31.63 9.07 20.09
C GLY A 296 -31.05 9.00 18.68
N LEU A 297 -29.82 8.52 18.50
CA LEU A 297 -29.27 8.25 17.17
C LEU A 297 -30.04 7.10 16.51
N GLN A 298 -30.07 7.06 15.17
CA GLN A 298 -30.76 6.02 14.42
C GLN A 298 -29.93 5.57 13.21
N PRO A 299 -29.62 4.26 13.06
CA PRO A 299 -28.96 3.73 11.87
C PRO A 299 -29.81 3.98 10.63
N LEU A 300 -29.18 4.38 9.51
CA LEU A 300 -29.93 4.66 8.27
C LEU A 300 -30.60 3.41 7.67
N ASN A 301 -30.06 2.23 7.95
CA ASN A 301 -30.65 0.95 7.54
C ASN A 301 -31.57 0.32 8.61
N GLY A 302 -31.80 1.01 9.74
CA GLY A 302 -32.61 0.53 10.86
C GLY A 302 -32.00 -0.59 11.71
N ARG A 303 -30.79 -1.09 11.39
CA ARG A 303 -30.14 -2.21 12.10
C ARG A 303 -29.03 -1.72 13.01
N TRP A 304 -29.13 -2.10 14.28
CA TRP A 304 -28.07 -1.86 15.26
C TRP A 304 -27.11 -3.04 15.33
N PRO A 305 -25.79 -2.79 15.40
CA PRO A 305 -24.82 -3.78 15.87
C PRO A 305 -25.07 -4.15 17.34
N ASP A 306 -24.30 -5.11 17.84
CA ASP A 306 -24.32 -5.49 19.26
C ASP A 306 -24.18 -4.26 20.18
N GLY A 307 -24.95 -4.26 21.27
CA GLY A 307 -25.12 -3.12 22.17
C GLY A 307 -23.84 -2.71 22.91
N GLU A 308 -22.92 -3.65 23.14
CA GLU A 308 -21.67 -3.43 23.89
C GLU A 308 -20.54 -2.88 23.02
N ILE A 309 -20.67 -3.00 21.70
CA ILE A 309 -19.68 -2.47 20.75
C ILE A 309 -19.50 -0.98 20.99
N GLN A 310 -18.25 -0.57 21.19
CA GLN A 310 -17.88 0.82 21.36
C GLN A 310 -17.75 1.52 20.01
N ALA A 311 -18.28 2.74 19.92
CA ALA A 311 -18.14 3.61 18.77
C ALA A 311 -17.93 5.07 19.15
N THR A 312 -17.35 5.81 18.21
CA THR A 312 -17.27 7.28 18.23
C THR A 312 -18.15 7.86 17.12
N LEU A 313 -18.80 8.99 17.39
CA LEU A 313 -19.53 9.76 16.40
C LEU A 313 -18.55 10.62 15.60
N LEU A 314 -18.74 10.65 14.28
CA LEU A 314 -18.13 11.62 13.38
C LEU A 314 -19.22 12.20 12.47
N GLU A 315 -19.29 13.52 12.38
CA GLU A 315 -20.15 14.26 11.44
C GLU A 315 -19.26 14.90 10.35
N PRO A 316 -18.85 14.15 9.30
CA PRO A 316 -17.75 14.56 8.45
C PRO A 316 -18.08 15.76 7.53
N ASP A 317 -19.35 16.03 7.29
CA ASP A 317 -19.86 17.19 6.54
C ASP A 317 -20.33 18.36 7.42
N GLY A 318 -20.21 18.18 8.75
CA GLY A 318 -20.68 19.11 9.76
C GLY A 318 -21.98 18.65 10.47
N PRO A 319 -22.35 19.32 11.57
CA PRO A 319 -23.47 18.90 12.42
C PRO A 319 -24.78 18.70 11.66
N GLY A 320 -25.46 17.57 11.90
CA GLY A 320 -26.79 17.25 11.38
C GLY A 320 -26.85 16.90 9.90
N LYS A 321 -25.70 16.88 9.18
CA LYS A 321 -25.64 16.48 7.78
C LYS A 321 -25.47 14.96 7.66
N THR A 322 -24.28 14.49 7.30
CA THR A 322 -23.93 13.07 7.36
C THR A 322 -23.31 12.75 8.71
N ALA A 323 -23.57 11.56 9.25
CA ALA A 323 -22.94 11.10 10.46
C ALA A 323 -22.68 9.59 10.43
N TYR A 324 -21.64 9.17 11.15
CA TYR A 324 -21.27 7.77 11.28
C TYR A 324 -20.93 7.46 12.73
N LEU A 325 -21.36 6.28 13.20
CA LEU A 325 -20.80 5.66 14.39
C LEU A 325 -19.66 4.74 13.97
N LEU A 326 -18.44 5.11 14.35
CA LEU A 326 -17.18 4.51 13.91
C LEU A 326 -16.60 3.67 15.03
N THR A 327 -16.39 2.37 14.78
CA THR A 327 -16.00 1.41 15.81
C THR A 327 -14.47 1.29 15.93
N GLY A 328 -14.00 0.33 16.73
CA GLY A 328 -12.59 -0.07 16.74
C GLY A 328 -12.03 -0.46 15.36
N ASN A 329 -12.85 -1.05 14.48
CA ASN A 329 -12.40 -1.48 13.15
C ASN A 329 -12.12 -0.30 12.22
N TYR A 330 -12.80 0.82 12.39
CA TYR A 330 -12.42 2.06 11.72
C TYR A 330 -11.01 2.53 12.11
N ARG A 331 -10.54 2.21 13.32
CA ARG A 331 -9.18 2.54 13.76
C ARG A 331 -8.12 1.70 13.03
N ALA A 332 -8.43 0.45 12.70
CA ALA A 332 -7.54 -0.38 11.87
C ALA A 332 -7.40 0.20 10.45
N ILE A 333 -8.47 0.74 9.86
CA ILE A 333 -8.40 1.41 8.55
C ILE A 333 -7.59 2.71 8.64
N LEU A 334 -7.77 3.49 9.71
CA LEU A 334 -6.97 4.70 9.95
C LEU A 334 -5.49 4.41 10.19
N ASP A 335 -5.15 3.23 10.70
CA ASP A 335 -3.76 2.81 10.87
C ASP A 335 -3.06 2.66 9.51
N TYR A 336 -3.80 2.13 8.52
CA TYR A 336 -3.37 2.00 7.13
C TYR A 336 -3.06 3.37 6.51
N ASN A 337 -3.98 4.32 6.66
CA ASN A 337 -3.80 5.70 6.22
C ASN A 337 -4.52 6.67 7.16
N CYS A 338 -3.75 7.60 7.74
CA CYS A 338 -4.20 8.55 8.75
C CYS A 338 -5.05 9.70 8.19
N SER A 339 -6.16 9.37 7.54
CA SER A 339 -7.11 10.33 6.98
C SER A 339 -8.54 9.84 7.17
N ASN A 340 -9.38 10.65 7.82
CA ASN A 340 -10.81 10.35 7.93
C ASN A 340 -11.50 10.28 6.57
N PHE A 341 -11.04 11.05 5.59
CA PHE A 341 -11.62 11.01 4.24
C PHE A 341 -11.30 9.69 3.56
N TYR A 342 -10.04 9.24 3.67
CA TYR A 342 -9.63 7.94 3.17
C TYR A 342 -10.43 6.81 3.85
N ALA A 343 -10.42 6.76 5.18
CA ALA A 343 -11.02 5.64 5.91
C ALA A 343 -12.56 5.58 5.75
N LEU A 344 -13.25 6.73 5.71
CA LEU A 344 -14.67 6.77 5.36
C LEU A 344 -14.89 6.30 3.91
N SER A 345 -14.04 6.70 2.95
CA SER A 345 -14.20 6.25 1.57
C SER A 345 -13.98 4.75 1.41
N VAL A 346 -13.04 4.15 2.15
CA VAL A 346 -12.83 2.69 2.20
C VAL A 346 -14.09 1.99 2.70
N GLY A 347 -14.62 2.40 3.87
CA GLY A 347 -15.81 1.79 4.44
C GLY A 347 -17.02 1.91 3.53
N VAL A 348 -17.26 3.10 2.98
CA VAL A 348 -18.40 3.33 2.07
C VAL A 348 -18.23 2.60 0.74
N LEU A 349 -17.02 2.52 0.18
CA LEU A 349 -16.75 1.75 -1.03
C LEU A 349 -16.97 0.25 -0.80
N ALA A 350 -16.53 -0.29 0.33
CA ALA A 350 -16.78 -1.68 0.69
C ALA A 350 -18.29 -1.98 0.74
N ASP A 351 -19.07 -1.12 1.41
CA ASP A 351 -20.53 -1.25 1.47
C ASP A 351 -21.19 -1.19 0.08
N GLU A 352 -20.65 -0.43 -0.88
CA GLU A 352 -21.17 -0.39 -2.26
C GLU A 352 -20.74 -1.60 -3.11
N ILE A 353 -19.59 -2.21 -2.82
CA ILE A 353 -19.14 -3.44 -3.47
C ILE A 353 -20.04 -4.62 -3.07
N ASP A 354 -20.48 -4.67 -1.81
CA ASP A 354 -21.33 -5.74 -1.24
C ASP A 354 -22.82 -5.66 -1.65
N ARG A 355 -23.26 -4.53 -2.23
CA ARG A 355 -24.61 -4.39 -2.80
C ARG A 355 -24.72 -5.05 -4.16
#